data_AF-A0A1B8A562-F1
#
_entry.id   AF-A0A1B8A562-F1
#
_cell.length_a   1.000
_cell.length_b   1.000
_cell.length_c   1.000
_cell.angle_alpha   90.00
_cell.angle_beta   90.00
_cell.angle_gamma   90.00
#
_symmetry.space_group_name_H-M   'P 1'
#
loop_
_entity.id
_entity.type
_entity.pdbx_description
1 polymer ?
#
loop_
_entity_poly.entity_id
_entity_poly.type
_entity_poly.pdbx_seq_one_letter_code
_entity_poly.pdbx_strand_id
1 'polypeptide(L)'
;MFDSCLLRLEGDCQLRVRKGGVEAQYGIIWQVAVAYEFLLSTLEKAKTEATHRVEPSYYSSCVNSAWAKLNKYYTKLDETPIYYAATVLHPGIQWSFLTKAYGEKEEWLFAARQLIQKLWEEEYRDLPAQWEISSSNLPAAVRAREYNPFDSFQDELISSTRHGHDEATDELERWLSTKQDIYTT
;
A
#
# COMPACT_ATOMS: atom_id res chain seq x y z
N MET A 1 17.92 -5.36 6.23
CA MET A 1 17.21 -4.09 5.88
C MET A 1 15.91 -4.39 5.15
N PHE A 2 15.95 -5.23 4.12
CA PHE A 2 14.78 -5.59 3.31
C PHE A 2 13.97 -6.76 3.85
N ASP A 3 14.47 -7.50 4.84
CA ASP A 3 13.81 -8.73 5.34
C ASP A 3 12.38 -8.46 5.80
N SER A 4 12.16 -7.31 6.44
CA SER A 4 10.82 -6.85 6.80
C SER A 4 9.94 -6.67 5.57
N CYS A 5 10.40 -5.89 4.57
CA CYS A 5 9.70 -5.66 3.31
C CYS A 5 9.42 -6.97 2.55
N LEU A 6 10.38 -7.91 2.53
CA LEU A 6 10.26 -9.21 1.87
C LEU A 6 9.12 -10.02 2.49
N LEU A 7 9.05 -10.07 3.82
CA LEU A 7 7.96 -10.75 4.52
C LEU A 7 6.59 -10.21 4.09
N ARG A 8 6.45 -8.90 3.89
CA ARG A 8 5.17 -8.28 3.45
C ARG A 8 4.82 -8.62 2.00
N LEU A 9 5.82 -8.85 1.14
CA LEU A 9 5.61 -9.22 -0.26
C LEU A 9 5.35 -10.71 -0.47
N GLU A 10 5.98 -11.58 0.33
CA GLU A 10 5.88 -13.04 0.19
C GLU A 10 4.78 -13.68 1.07
N GLY A 11 4.14 -12.88 1.93
CA GLY A 11 3.13 -13.37 2.84
C GLY A 11 1.83 -13.82 2.16
N ASP A 12 1.06 -14.64 2.86
CA ASP A 12 -0.20 -15.24 2.41
C ASP A 12 -1.43 -14.65 3.11
N CYS A 13 -1.26 -13.54 3.83
CA CYS A 13 -2.25 -12.91 4.68
C CYS A 13 -2.80 -13.88 5.77
N GLN A 14 -2.03 -14.89 6.20
CA GLN A 14 -2.45 -15.79 7.28
C GLN A 14 -1.77 -15.43 8.60
N LEU A 15 -2.56 -15.36 9.67
CA LEU A 15 -2.06 -15.18 11.02
C LEU A 15 -1.38 -16.47 11.48
N ARG A 16 -0.10 -16.37 11.88
CA ARG A 16 0.67 -17.52 12.36
C ARG A 16 1.54 -17.12 13.55
N VAL A 17 1.67 -18.00 14.53
CA VAL A 17 2.70 -17.88 15.57
C VAL A 17 4.07 -18.20 14.93
N ARG A 18 4.99 -17.25 15.00
CA ARG A 18 6.34 -17.35 14.41
C ARG A 18 7.39 -17.56 15.50
N LYS A 19 8.67 -17.68 15.07
CA LYS A 19 9.81 -17.81 15.99
C LYS A 19 9.75 -16.69 17.03
N GLY A 20 9.85 -17.06 18.31
CA GLY A 20 9.71 -16.13 19.43
C GLY A 20 8.30 -16.03 20.03
N GLY A 21 7.34 -16.84 19.56
CA GLY A 21 5.97 -16.86 20.12
C GLY A 21 5.11 -15.66 19.69
N VAL A 22 5.60 -14.87 18.74
CA VAL A 22 4.91 -13.68 18.22
C VAL A 22 3.96 -14.12 17.13
N GLU A 23 2.68 -13.82 17.30
CA GLU A 23 1.70 -13.90 16.22
C GLU A 23 1.99 -12.80 15.19
N ALA A 24 2.08 -13.15 13.91
CA ALA A 24 2.28 -12.19 12.85
C ALA A 24 1.53 -12.61 11.59
N GLN A 25 1.07 -11.62 10.84
CA GLN A 25 0.42 -11.76 9.53
C GLN A 25 1.16 -10.88 8.55
N TYR A 26 1.49 -11.42 7.37
CA TYR A 26 2.17 -10.69 6.30
C TYR A 26 1.47 -10.98 4.97
N GLY A 27 1.70 -10.16 3.93
CA GLY A 27 1.02 -10.34 2.65
C GLY A 27 -0.31 -9.63 2.57
N ILE A 28 -0.57 -8.65 3.44
CA ILE A 28 -1.78 -7.85 3.34
C ILE A 28 -1.62 -6.94 2.12
N ILE A 29 -2.57 -6.99 1.20
CA ILE A 29 -2.45 -6.37 -0.12
C ILE A 29 -2.18 -4.86 -0.07
N TRP A 30 -2.72 -4.11 0.91
CA TRP A 30 -2.40 -2.68 1.05
C TRP A 30 -0.93 -2.43 1.44
N GLN A 31 -0.28 -3.36 2.16
CA GLN A 31 1.14 -3.24 2.51
C GLN A 31 2.06 -3.48 1.32
N VAL A 32 1.58 -4.21 0.31
CA VAL A 32 2.30 -4.37 -0.96
C VAL A 32 2.56 -3.00 -1.58
N ALA A 33 1.57 -2.10 -1.56
CA ALA A 33 1.75 -0.73 -2.05
C ALA A 33 2.89 0.01 -1.34
N VAL A 34 2.89 -0.01 -0.01
CA VAL A 34 3.95 0.60 0.78
C VAL A 34 5.31 -0.06 0.52
N ALA A 35 5.35 -1.37 0.31
CA ALA A 35 6.57 -2.12 -0.03
C ALA A 35 7.17 -1.69 -1.37
N TYR A 36 6.34 -1.46 -2.39
CA TYR A 36 6.82 -0.95 -3.67
C TYR A 36 7.39 0.46 -3.56
N GLU A 37 6.72 1.37 -2.87
CA GLU A 37 7.21 2.74 -2.63
C GLU A 37 8.55 2.73 -1.86
N PHE A 38 8.68 1.87 -0.85
CA PHE A 38 9.93 1.71 -0.11
C PHE A 38 11.08 1.22 -1.01
N LEU A 39 10.82 0.21 -1.86
CA LEU A 39 11.82 -0.31 -2.79
C LEU A 39 12.20 0.73 -3.84
N LEU A 40 11.23 1.46 -4.39
CA LEU A 40 11.45 2.52 -5.39
C LEU A 40 12.32 3.64 -4.80
N SER A 41 11.95 4.17 -3.64
CA SER A 41 12.74 5.19 -2.93
C SER A 41 14.18 4.72 -2.65
N THR A 42 14.35 3.44 -2.32
CA THR A 42 15.69 2.87 -2.08
C THR A 42 16.51 2.76 -3.36
N LEU A 43 15.89 2.37 -4.48
CA LEU A 43 16.56 2.30 -5.77
C LEU A 43 16.92 3.68 -6.33
N GLU A 44 16.10 4.70 -6.09
CA GLU A 44 16.40 6.09 -6.47
C GLU A 44 17.63 6.63 -5.73
N LYS A 45 17.72 6.36 -4.42
CA LYS A 45 18.92 6.67 -3.63
C LYS A 45 20.12 5.91 -4.17
N ALA A 46 19.99 4.62 -4.44
CA ALA A 46 21.08 3.80 -4.98
C ALA A 46 21.54 4.27 -6.37
N LYS A 47 20.62 4.72 -7.23
CA LYS A 47 20.93 5.31 -8.54
C LYS A 47 21.71 6.61 -8.40
N THR A 48 21.33 7.46 -7.43
CA THR A 48 22.04 8.70 -7.13
C THR A 48 23.44 8.41 -6.57
N GLU A 49 23.59 7.42 -5.69
CA GLU A 49 24.90 7.00 -5.21
C GLU A 49 25.80 6.45 -6.34
N ALA A 50 25.21 5.77 -7.32
CA ALA A 50 25.94 5.15 -8.42
C ALA A 50 26.68 6.19 -9.29
N THR A 51 26.14 7.40 -9.45
CA THR A 51 26.75 8.48 -10.26
C THR A 51 28.01 9.05 -9.61
N HIS A 52 28.15 8.92 -8.29
CA HIS A 52 29.28 9.43 -7.52
C HIS A 52 30.41 8.39 -7.30
N ARG A 53 30.25 7.16 -7.79
CA ARG A 53 31.24 6.08 -7.63
C ARG A 53 32.31 6.11 -8.72
N VAL A 54 33.55 5.80 -8.34
CA VAL A 54 34.73 5.80 -9.22
C VAL A 54 34.70 4.67 -10.26
N GLU A 55 34.07 3.52 -9.94
CA GLU A 55 33.81 2.41 -10.87
C GLU A 55 32.31 2.09 -10.94
N PRO A 56 31.54 2.76 -11.83
CA PRO A 56 30.09 2.67 -11.85
C PRO A 56 29.55 1.35 -12.40
N SER A 57 30.37 0.56 -13.11
CA SER A 57 29.90 -0.47 -14.05
C SER A 57 28.98 -1.51 -13.38
N TYR A 58 29.49 -2.29 -12.43
CA TYR A 58 28.75 -3.41 -11.87
C TYR A 58 27.60 -2.96 -10.96
N TYR A 59 27.82 -1.92 -10.15
CA TYR A 59 26.82 -1.38 -9.23
C TYR A 59 25.62 -0.80 -9.98
N SER A 60 25.87 0.03 -11.00
CA SER A 60 24.80 0.61 -11.82
C SER A 60 24.02 -0.47 -12.59
N SER A 61 24.71 -1.48 -13.13
CA SER A 61 24.05 -2.61 -13.79
C SER A 61 23.13 -3.38 -12.84
N CYS A 62 23.53 -3.58 -11.58
CA CYS A 62 22.70 -4.23 -10.57
C CYS A 62 21.47 -3.38 -10.20
N VAL A 63 21.64 -2.06 -10.02
CA VAL A 63 20.52 -1.13 -9.73
C VAL A 63 19.52 -1.11 -10.89
N ASN A 64 20.01 -1.01 -12.14
CA ASN A 64 19.16 -1.05 -13.32
C ASN A 64 18.40 -2.38 -13.45
N SER A 65 19.04 -3.50 -13.13
CA SER A 65 18.40 -4.82 -13.15
C SER A 65 17.33 -4.95 -12.07
N ALA A 66 17.60 -4.42 -10.87
CA ALA A 66 16.62 -4.36 -9.79
C ALA A 66 15.42 -3.47 -10.17
N TRP A 67 15.67 -2.32 -10.79
CA TRP A 67 14.63 -1.42 -11.30
C TRP A 67 13.75 -2.11 -12.36
N ALA A 68 14.36 -2.77 -13.35
CA ALA A 68 13.63 -3.49 -14.38
C ALA A 68 12.74 -4.60 -13.78
N LYS A 69 13.24 -5.31 -12.76
CA LYS A 69 12.47 -6.33 -12.06
C LYS A 69 11.31 -5.72 -11.26
N LEU A 70 11.55 -4.64 -10.54
CA LEU A 70 10.50 -3.92 -9.79
C LEU A 70 9.40 -3.45 -10.74
N ASN A 71 9.77 -2.78 -11.83
CA ASN A 71 8.84 -2.27 -12.82
C ASN A 71 8.00 -3.40 -13.45
N LYS A 72 8.61 -4.54 -13.79
CA LYS A 72 7.90 -5.70 -14.34
C LYS A 72 6.77 -6.18 -13.43
N TYR A 73 7.01 -6.26 -12.12
CA TYR A 73 5.97 -6.73 -11.20
C TYR A 73 4.99 -5.64 -10.82
N TYR A 74 5.41 -4.38 -10.81
CA TYR A 74 4.51 -3.25 -10.58
C TYR A 74 3.49 -3.10 -11.71
N THR A 75 3.91 -3.23 -12.97
CA THR A 75 2.97 -3.24 -14.11
C THR A 75 1.95 -4.35 -14.02
N LYS A 76 2.30 -5.51 -13.42
CA LYS A 76 1.33 -6.58 -13.19
C LYS A 76 0.32 -6.26 -12.10
N LEU A 77 0.68 -5.45 -11.11
CA LEU A 77 -0.27 -5.00 -10.09
C LEU A 77 -1.32 -4.08 -10.71
N ASP A 78 -0.93 -3.26 -11.68
CA ASP A 78 -1.85 -2.41 -12.45
C ASP A 78 -2.84 -3.19 -13.34
N GLU A 79 -2.57 -4.46 -13.65
CA GLU A 79 -3.50 -5.30 -14.43
C GLU A 79 -4.79 -5.62 -13.65
N THR A 80 -4.81 -5.40 -12.33
CA THR A 80 -5.95 -5.72 -11.46
C THR A 80 -6.32 -4.54 -10.56
N PRO A 81 -7.61 -4.27 -10.31
CA PRO A 81 -8.02 -3.17 -9.44
C PRO A 81 -7.73 -3.44 -7.96
N ILE A 82 -7.30 -4.66 -7.59
CA ILE A 82 -7.14 -5.11 -6.20
C ILE A 82 -6.17 -4.22 -5.40
N TYR A 83 -5.12 -3.74 -6.06
CA TYR A 83 -4.14 -2.83 -5.49
C TYR A 83 -4.76 -1.49 -5.09
N TYR A 84 -5.51 -0.89 -6.02
CA TYR A 84 -6.21 0.38 -5.84
C TYR A 84 -7.36 0.25 -4.83
N ALA A 85 -8.16 -0.81 -4.94
CA ALA A 85 -9.26 -1.07 -4.03
C ALA A 85 -8.76 -1.27 -2.58
N ALA A 86 -7.72 -2.07 -2.38
CA ALA A 86 -7.18 -2.35 -1.05
C ALA A 86 -6.62 -1.10 -0.34
N THR A 87 -5.94 -0.22 -1.08
CA THR A 87 -5.39 1.02 -0.53
C THR A 87 -6.50 2.02 -0.20
N VAL A 88 -7.49 2.16 -1.09
CA VAL A 88 -8.63 3.08 -0.90
C VAL A 88 -9.58 2.63 0.21
N LEU A 89 -9.75 1.32 0.39
CA LEU A 89 -10.53 0.74 1.49
C LEU A 89 -9.78 0.74 2.84
N HIS A 90 -8.48 1.07 2.86
CA HIS A 90 -7.74 1.12 4.11
C HIS A 90 -7.99 2.46 4.84
N PRO A 91 -8.55 2.44 6.07
CA PRO A 91 -8.94 3.67 6.76
C PRO A 91 -7.76 4.61 7.02
N GLY A 92 -6.56 4.12 7.23
CA GLY A 92 -5.42 4.99 7.57
C GLY A 92 -4.84 5.79 6.40
N ILE A 93 -5.11 5.41 5.14
CA ILE A 93 -4.34 5.89 3.98
C ILE A 93 -5.17 6.26 2.75
N GLN A 94 -6.29 5.57 2.51
CA GLN A 94 -7.24 5.81 1.40
C GLN A 94 -6.60 6.38 0.10
N TRP A 95 -7.23 7.39 -0.51
CA TRP A 95 -6.72 8.08 -1.69
C TRP A 95 -5.47 8.90 -1.44
N SER A 96 -5.25 9.38 -0.21
CA SER A 96 -4.12 10.26 0.08
C SER A 96 -2.78 9.56 -0.11
N PHE A 97 -2.69 8.24 0.09
CA PHE A 97 -1.52 7.46 -0.33
C PHE A 97 -1.32 7.50 -1.84
N LEU A 98 -2.36 7.17 -2.62
CA LEU A 98 -2.27 7.12 -4.08
C LEU A 98 -1.92 8.50 -4.64
N THR A 99 -2.56 9.57 -4.16
CA THR A 99 -2.28 10.94 -4.56
C THR A 99 -0.84 11.36 -4.27
N LYS A 100 -0.24 10.86 -3.18
CA LYS A 100 1.16 11.14 -2.86
C LYS A 100 2.13 10.32 -3.73
N ALA A 101 1.86 9.02 -3.90
CA ALA A 101 2.69 8.12 -4.69
C ALA A 101 2.66 8.44 -6.20
N TYR A 102 1.50 8.85 -6.70
CA TYR A 102 1.25 9.13 -8.12
C TYR A 102 0.93 10.60 -8.41
N GLY A 103 1.33 11.53 -7.52
CA GLY A 103 0.97 12.94 -7.66
C GLY A 103 1.42 13.58 -8.98
N GLU A 104 2.51 13.09 -9.57
CA GLU A 104 3.03 13.54 -10.88
C GLU A 104 2.36 12.82 -12.07
N LYS A 105 1.49 11.83 -11.81
CA LYS A 105 0.83 10.98 -12.80
C LYS A 105 -0.69 11.05 -12.63
N GLU A 106 -1.25 12.22 -12.88
CA GLU A 106 -2.68 12.48 -12.71
C GLU A 106 -3.56 11.53 -13.55
N GLU A 107 -3.10 11.16 -14.75
CA GLU A 107 -3.77 10.16 -15.60
C GLU A 107 -3.93 8.79 -14.91
N TRP A 108 -2.94 8.39 -14.10
CA TRP A 108 -2.97 7.13 -13.36
C TRP A 108 -3.97 7.18 -12.21
N LEU A 109 -4.02 8.31 -11.50
CA LEU A 109 -5.02 8.53 -10.45
C LEU A 109 -6.44 8.52 -11.02
N PHE A 110 -6.64 9.13 -12.19
CA PHE A 110 -7.92 9.12 -12.87
C PHE A 110 -8.33 7.72 -13.32
N ALA A 111 -7.40 6.95 -13.91
CA ALA A 111 -7.64 5.55 -14.27
C ALA A 111 -7.96 4.69 -13.05
N ALA A 112 -7.23 4.86 -11.94
CA ALA A 112 -7.48 4.18 -10.68
C ALA A 112 -8.89 4.46 -10.13
N ARG A 113 -9.34 5.73 -10.17
CA ARG A 113 -10.70 6.10 -9.76
C ARG A 113 -11.76 5.41 -10.60
N GLN A 114 -11.59 5.39 -11.92
CA GLN A 114 -12.51 4.68 -12.81
C GLN A 114 -12.53 3.17 -12.54
N LEU A 115 -11.37 2.56 -12.32
CA LEU A 115 -11.26 1.13 -12.02
C LEU A 115 -11.99 0.76 -10.73
N ILE A 116 -11.83 1.56 -9.67
CA ILE A 116 -12.52 1.33 -8.40
C ILE A 116 -14.02 1.56 -8.55
N GLN A 117 -14.43 2.64 -9.22
CA GLN A 117 -15.85 2.91 -9.44
C GLN A 117 -16.50 1.75 -10.21
N LYS A 118 -15.89 1.32 -11.31
CA LYS A 118 -16.35 0.19 -12.10
C LYS A 118 -16.45 -1.09 -11.27
N LEU A 119 -15.42 -1.40 -10.47
CA LEU A 119 -15.43 -2.56 -9.58
C LEU A 119 -16.59 -2.51 -8.59
N TRP A 120 -16.81 -1.35 -7.96
CA TRP A 120 -17.92 -1.15 -7.03
C TRP A 120 -19.27 -1.37 -7.72
N GLU A 121 -19.49 -0.73 -8.88
CA GLU A 121 -20.74 -0.78 -9.62
C GLU A 121 -21.08 -2.17 -10.16
N GLU A 122 -20.09 -2.88 -10.69
CA GLU A 122 -20.31 -4.17 -11.36
C GLU A 122 -20.36 -5.34 -10.39
N GLU A 123 -19.56 -5.31 -9.31
CA GLU A 123 -19.36 -6.49 -8.45
C GLU A 123 -19.90 -6.35 -7.03
N TYR A 124 -20.02 -5.14 -6.47
CA TYR A 124 -20.27 -4.97 -5.03
C TYR A 124 -21.54 -4.18 -4.67
N ARG A 125 -21.96 -3.20 -5.49
CA ARG A 125 -23.06 -2.27 -5.18
C ARG A 125 -24.39 -2.97 -4.87
N ASP A 126 -24.73 -3.98 -5.66
CA ASP A 126 -26.02 -4.68 -5.56
C ASP A 126 -25.93 -6.00 -4.79
N LEU A 127 -24.78 -6.29 -4.15
CA LEU A 127 -24.67 -7.49 -3.34
C LEU A 127 -25.63 -7.38 -2.15
N PRO A 128 -26.45 -8.42 -1.89
CA PRO A 128 -27.27 -8.44 -0.70
C PRO A 128 -26.35 -8.29 0.51
N ALA A 129 -26.68 -7.36 1.41
CA ALA A 129 -25.94 -7.12 2.65
C ALA A 129 -26.11 -8.32 3.61
N GLN A 130 -25.58 -9.48 3.23
CA GLN A 130 -25.29 -10.61 4.11
C GLN A 130 -23.85 -10.46 4.62
N TRP A 131 -23.52 -9.29 5.14
CA TRP A 131 -22.35 -9.13 5.98
C TRP A 131 -22.81 -9.34 7.41
N GLU A 132 -22.84 -10.60 7.85
CA GLU A 132 -22.41 -10.82 9.21
C GLU A 132 -20.97 -10.32 9.24
N ILE A 133 -20.76 -9.15 9.86
CA ILE A 133 -19.49 -8.90 10.53
C ILE A 133 -19.44 -10.04 11.53
N SER A 134 -18.92 -11.20 11.10
CA SER A 134 -18.23 -12.09 12.01
C SER A 134 -17.38 -11.12 12.78
N SER A 135 -17.64 -11.01 14.08
CA SER A 135 -16.75 -10.41 15.05
C SER A 135 -15.46 -11.20 14.95
N SER A 136 -14.79 -10.99 13.83
CA SER A 136 -13.49 -11.46 13.52
C SER A 136 -12.74 -10.67 14.56
N ASN A 137 -12.37 -11.39 15.60
CA ASN A 137 -11.22 -11.08 16.42
C ASN A 137 -10.00 -11.11 15.48
N LEU A 138 -10.04 -10.40 14.34
CA LEU A 138 -8.91 -10.04 13.51
C LEU A 138 -8.01 -9.34 14.51
N PRO A 139 -6.94 -10.00 14.95
CA PRO A 139 -6.05 -9.38 15.88
C PRO A 139 -5.56 -8.13 15.18
N ALA A 140 -5.56 -6.99 15.89
CA ALA A 140 -4.90 -5.80 15.40
C ALA A 140 -3.55 -6.23 14.83
N ALA A 141 -3.33 -5.98 13.53
CA ALA A 141 -2.17 -6.50 12.81
C ALA A 141 -0.94 -6.37 13.71
N VAL A 142 -0.42 -7.51 14.19
CA VAL A 142 0.64 -7.52 15.18
C VAL A 142 1.86 -6.98 14.46
N ARG A 143 2.11 -5.68 14.65
CA ARG A 143 3.32 -5.04 14.19
C ARG A 143 4.46 -5.73 14.92
N ALA A 144 5.41 -6.27 14.19
CA ALA A 144 6.65 -6.72 14.79
C ALA A 144 7.22 -5.52 15.58
N ARG A 145 7.33 -5.66 16.91
CA ARG A 145 7.81 -4.57 17.79
C ARG A 145 9.28 -4.21 17.57
N GLU A 146 9.96 -4.88 16.63
CA GLU A 146 11.31 -4.53 16.23
C GLU A 146 11.28 -3.38 15.21
N TYR A 147 11.84 -2.24 15.63
CA TYR A 147 12.11 -1.09 14.78
C TYR A 147 12.80 -1.55 13.50
N ASN A 148 12.14 -1.37 12.36
CA ASN A 148 12.72 -1.63 11.06
C ASN A 148 12.43 -0.48 10.08
N PRO A 149 13.33 -0.23 9.11
CA PRO A 149 13.20 0.89 8.18
C PRO A 149 11.92 0.90 7.37
N PHE A 150 11.35 -0.29 7.10
CA PHE A 150 10.09 -0.42 6.38
C PHE A 150 8.91 0.06 7.23
N ASP A 151 8.83 -0.35 8.50
CA ASP A 151 7.74 0.08 9.39
C ASP A 151 7.83 1.60 9.69
N SER A 152 9.04 2.16 9.81
CA SER A 152 9.22 3.61 9.94
C SER A 152 8.76 4.37 8.69
N PHE A 153 9.11 3.86 7.49
CA PHE A 153 8.65 4.44 6.23
C PHE A 153 7.13 4.36 6.10
N GLN A 154 6.54 3.24 6.50
CA GLN A 154 5.09 3.06 6.54
C GLN A 154 4.43 4.07 7.50
N ASP A 155 4.93 4.23 8.71
CA ASP A 155 4.37 5.16 9.69
C ASP A 155 4.53 6.63 9.25
N GLU A 156 5.67 7.01 8.67
CA GLU A 156 5.88 8.33 8.07
C GLU A 156 4.88 8.59 6.93
N LEU A 157 4.68 7.59 6.07
CA LEU A 157 3.76 7.67 4.95
C LEU A 157 2.32 7.84 5.43
N ILE A 158 1.87 7.02 6.39
CA ILE A 158 0.53 7.11 7.00
C ILE A 158 0.33 8.45 7.74
N SER A 159 1.35 8.94 8.42
CA SER A 159 1.27 10.22 9.14
C SER A 159 1.11 11.41 8.17
N SER A 160 1.72 11.32 6.98
CA SER A 160 1.70 12.39 5.99
C SER A 160 0.42 12.47 5.14
N THR A 161 -0.44 11.44 5.18
CA THR A 161 -1.61 11.29 4.29
C THR A 161 -2.93 11.78 4.90
N ARG A 162 -2.90 12.71 5.85
CA ARG A 162 -4.11 13.29 6.47
C ARG A 162 -4.44 14.62 5.78
N HIS A 163 -5.60 14.77 5.12
CA HIS A 163 -6.39 16.01 4.86
C HIS A 163 -7.43 15.84 3.71
N GLY A 164 -8.66 16.41 3.84
CA GLY A 164 -9.64 16.67 2.74
C GLY A 164 -11.14 16.42 3.07
N HIS A 165 -12.06 17.28 2.59
CA HIS A 165 -13.54 17.30 2.79
C HIS A 165 -14.31 17.11 1.48
N ASP A 166 -15.43 16.35 1.48
CA ASP A 166 -16.64 16.64 0.69
C ASP A 166 -17.84 15.72 1.01
N GLU A 167 -19.05 16.24 0.75
CA GLU A 167 -20.37 15.65 1.02
C GLU A 167 -20.68 14.47 0.08
N ALA A 168 -21.14 13.33 0.62
CA ALA A 168 -21.22 12.04 -0.09
C ALA A 168 -22.65 11.62 -0.47
N THR A 169 -22.82 11.05 -1.67
CA THR A 169 -24.11 10.59 -2.21
C THR A 169 -24.31 9.06 -2.22
N ASP A 170 -23.24 8.25 -2.15
CA ASP A 170 -23.32 6.78 -2.05
C ASP A 170 -22.41 6.17 -0.95
N GLU A 171 -22.48 4.86 -0.70
CA GLU A 171 -21.73 4.21 0.40
C GLU A 171 -20.20 4.25 0.21
N LEU A 172 -19.73 4.11 -1.04
CA LEU A 172 -18.31 4.23 -1.36
C LEU A 172 -17.85 5.66 -1.14
N GLU A 173 -18.54 6.65 -1.70
CA GLU A 173 -18.28 8.07 -1.46
C GLU A 173 -18.35 8.40 0.04
N ARG A 174 -19.33 7.85 0.76
CA ARG A 174 -19.46 8.05 2.20
C ARG A 174 -18.25 7.52 2.95
N TRP A 175 -17.75 6.33 2.60
CA TRP A 175 -16.50 5.80 3.16
C TRP A 175 -15.30 6.71 2.85
N LEU A 176 -15.20 7.21 1.62
CA LEU A 176 -14.14 8.14 1.21
C LEU A 176 -14.23 9.48 1.98
N SER A 177 -15.43 9.93 2.32
CA SER A 177 -15.68 11.16 3.08
C SER A 177 -15.55 11.00 4.60
N THR A 178 -15.73 9.78 5.14
CA THR A 178 -15.81 9.51 6.61
C THR A 178 -14.51 9.83 7.38
N LYS A 179 -13.38 10.09 6.71
CA LYS A 179 -12.10 10.44 7.36
C LYS A 179 -12.11 11.74 8.17
N GLN A 180 -13.21 12.49 8.21
CA GLN A 180 -13.26 13.79 8.88
C GLN A 180 -13.72 13.77 10.34
N ASP A 181 -14.46 12.75 10.79
CA ASP A 181 -15.19 12.85 12.06
C ASP A 181 -14.57 12.09 13.25
N ILE A 182 -13.45 11.38 13.07
CA ILE A 182 -12.99 10.44 14.10
C ILE A 182 -12.28 11.12 15.30
N TYR A 183 -12.08 12.45 15.31
CA TYR A 183 -11.53 13.17 16.47
C TYR A 183 -12.18 14.54 16.74
N THR A 184 -13.50 14.62 16.68
CA THR A 184 -14.23 15.78 17.24
C THR A 184 -15.17 15.33 18.36
N THR A 185 -14.62 14.82 19.45
CA THR A 185 -15.17 14.96 20.82
C THR A 185 -14.06 14.73 21.83
#